data_AF-A0A2M7EFU1-F1
#
_entry.id   AF-A0A2M7EFU1-F1
#
_cell.length_a   1.000
_cell.length_b   1.000
_cell.length_c   1.000
_cell.angle_alpha   90.00
_cell.angle_beta   90.00
_cell.angle_gamma   90.00
#
_symmetry.space_group_name_H-M   'P 1'
#
loop_
_entity.id
_entity.type
_entity.pdbx_description
1 polymer ?
#
loop_
_entity_poly.entity_id
_entity_poly.type
_entity_poly.pdbx_seq_one_letter_code
_entity_poly.pdbx_strand_id
1 'polypeptide(L)'
;MKNDPKPYAKKVSEVRGKKAKDLRVVDKCDYCSHRLAEGIEEPACVRNCVGKARTFGDLSDSDSAVSKLKASVQTTDWHPEYGTKPRTTFIAPDKEVFSSADSPINK
;
A
#
# COMPACT_ATOMS: atom_id res chain seq x y z
N MET A 1 7.60 12.12 -2.62
CA MET A 1 8.58 12.21 -1.51
C MET A 1 9.85 11.51 -1.96
N LYS A 2 11.01 12.17 -2.05
CA LYS A 2 12.27 11.41 -2.04
C LYS A 2 12.34 10.77 -0.66
N ASN A 3 12.69 9.48 -0.58
CA ASN A 3 12.98 8.82 0.69
C ASN A 3 14.24 9.48 1.28
N ASP A 4 14.08 10.69 1.80
CA ASP A 4 15.13 11.50 2.40
C ASP A 4 15.19 11.13 3.88
N PRO A 5 16.24 10.43 4.31
CA PRO A 5 16.36 9.99 5.69
C PRO A 5 16.75 11.13 6.63
N LYS A 6 17.15 12.32 6.14
CA LYS A 6 17.62 13.44 6.97
C LYS A 6 16.68 13.83 8.12
N PRO A 7 15.34 13.84 7.97
CA PRO A 7 14.43 14.17 9.08
C PRO A 7 14.51 13.16 10.22
N TYR A 8 14.77 11.88 9.91
CA TYR A 8 14.85 10.78 10.88
C TYR A 8 16.29 10.56 11.39
N ALA A 9 17.29 10.98 10.61
CA ALA A 9 18.71 10.78 10.86
C ALA A 9 19.20 11.32 12.22
N LYS A 10 18.56 12.39 12.74
CA LYS A 10 18.97 12.99 14.02
C LYS A 10 18.51 12.18 15.24
N LYS A 11 17.41 11.43 15.11
CA LYS A 11 16.70 10.78 16.23
C LYS A 11 16.97 9.27 16.34
N VAL A 12 17.45 8.66 15.26
CA VAL A 12 17.73 7.21 15.20
C VAL A 12 19.25 7.03 15.21
N SER A 13 19.80 6.36 16.22
CA SER A 13 21.26 6.26 16.44
C SER A 13 21.98 5.56 15.29
N GLU A 14 21.31 4.62 14.63
CA GLU A 14 21.83 3.84 13.51
C GLU A 14 22.11 4.68 12.25
N VAL A 15 21.50 5.86 12.15
CA VAL A 15 21.53 6.73 10.96
C VAL A 15 22.14 8.12 11.23
N ARG A 16 22.46 8.44 12.49
CA ARG A 16 23.06 9.71 12.89
C ARG A 16 24.45 9.90 12.26
N GLY A 17 24.64 11.00 11.54
CA GLY A 17 25.92 11.37 10.91
C GLY A 17 26.26 10.61 9.62
N LYS A 18 25.40 9.69 9.16
CA LYS A 18 25.62 8.96 7.90
C LYS A 18 25.08 9.73 6.69
N LYS A 19 25.73 9.60 5.53
CA LYS A 19 25.23 10.19 4.27
C LYS A 19 24.10 9.32 3.72
N ALA A 20 23.16 9.92 2.98
CA ALA A 20 22.00 9.21 2.44
C ALA A 20 22.36 7.96 1.61
N LYS A 21 23.45 8.00 0.83
CA LYS A 21 23.94 6.86 0.05
C LYS A 21 24.47 5.69 0.89
N ASP A 22 24.85 5.97 2.13
CA ASP A 22 25.38 4.99 3.08
C ASP A 22 24.27 4.42 3.98
N LEU A 23 23.04 4.91 3.81
CA LEU A 23 21.87 4.48 4.54
C LEU A 23 21.15 3.39 3.75
N ARG A 24 21.06 2.19 4.34
CA ARG A 24 20.26 1.06 3.82
C ARG A 24 18.79 1.29 4.15
N VAL A 25 18.21 2.34 3.57
CA VAL A 25 16.83 2.72 3.83
C VAL A 25 15.90 1.78 3.09
N VAL A 26 15.01 1.13 3.82
CA VAL A 26 13.93 0.33 3.24
C VAL A 26 12.78 1.26 2.89
N ASP A 27 12.14 1.01 1.76
CA ASP A 27 10.92 1.69 1.35
C ASP A 27 9.80 0.67 1.10
N LYS A 28 8.57 1.11 1.16
CA LYS A 28 7.39 0.30 0.90
C LYS A 28 6.23 1.19 0.46
N CYS A 29 5.15 0.56 -0.01
CA CYS A 29 3.89 1.26 -0.21
C CYS A 29 3.44 1.97 1.09
N ASP A 30 3.11 3.25 0.95
CA ASP A 30 2.60 4.14 1.99
C ASP A 30 1.24 4.75 1.61
N TYR A 31 0.57 4.14 0.61
CA TYR A 31 -0.64 4.67 -0.05
C TYR A 31 -0.49 6.10 -0.57
N CYS A 32 0.72 6.47 -1.01
CA CYS A 32 1.03 7.82 -1.46
C CYS A 32 0.71 8.87 -0.40
N SER A 33 1.10 8.64 0.85
CA SER A 33 0.86 9.55 1.99
C SER A 33 1.15 11.02 1.67
N HIS A 34 2.22 11.28 0.92
CA HIS A 34 2.60 12.61 0.45
C HIS A 34 1.54 13.29 -0.44
N ARG A 35 0.83 12.52 -1.29
CA ARG A 35 -0.25 13.06 -2.15
C ARG A 35 -1.50 13.33 -1.32
N LEU A 36 -1.84 12.40 -0.42
CA LEU A 36 -2.98 12.57 0.48
C LEU A 36 -2.82 13.81 1.38
N ALA A 37 -1.60 14.06 1.86
CA ALA A 37 -1.28 15.24 2.66
C ALA A 37 -1.43 16.57 1.88
N GLU A 38 -1.34 16.54 0.56
CA GLU A 38 -1.56 17.69 -0.33
C GLU A 38 -3.04 17.83 -0.76
N GLY A 39 -3.95 17.02 -0.18
CA GLY A 39 -5.38 17.03 -0.52
C GLY A 39 -5.71 16.30 -1.82
N ILE A 40 -4.78 15.55 -2.39
CA ILE A 40 -5.06 14.68 -3.55
C ILE A 40 -5.74 13.41 -3.02
N GLU A 41 -6.97 13.18 -3.43
CA GLU A 41 -7.84 12.13 -2.86
C GLU A 41 -7.37 10.68 -3.12
N GLU A 42 -6.62 10.45 -4.20
CA GLU A 42 -6.27 9.09 -4.64
C GLU A 42 -4.76 8.85 -4.74
N PRO A 43 -4.26 7.65 -4.37
CA PRO A 43 -2.91 7.20 -4.66
C PRO A 43 -2.60 7.13 -6.15
N ALA A 44 -1.32 7.23 -6.52
CA ALA A 44 -0.91 7.29 -7.93
C ALA A 44 -1.26 6.00 -8.69
N CYS A 45 -1.15 4.89 -7.98
CA CYS A 45 -1.46 3.58 -8.52
C CYS A 45 -2.97 3.43 -8.79
N VAL A 46 -3.84 4.06 -8.01
CA VAL A 46 -5.30 4.08 -8.21
C VAL A 46 -5.66 4.98 -9.39
N ARG A 47 -5.22 6.24 -9.34
CA ARG A 47 -5.52 7.25 -10.37
C ARG A 47 -5.10 6.81 -11.77
N ASN A 48 -3.94 6.16 -11.90
CA ASN A 48 -3.38 5.80 -13.20
C ASN A 48 -3.89 4.45 -13.72
N CYS A 49 -4.78 3.76 -13.00
CA CYS A 49 -5.26 2.45 -13.39
C CYS A 49 -6.33 2.55 -14.48
N VAL A 50 -5.94 2.33 -15.74
CA VAL A 50 -6.86 2.35 -16.89
C VAL A 50 -8.03 1.38 -16.69
N GLY A 51 -7.76 0.19 -16.17
CA GLY A 51 -8.77 -0.84 -15.91
C GLY A 51 -9.60 -0.63 -14.63
N LYS A 52 -9.35 0.44 -13.86
CA LYS A 52 -10.04 0.72 -12.58
C LYS A 52 -10.05 -0.47 -11.61
N ALA A 53 -8.98 -1.26 -11.62
CA ALA A 53 -8.87 -2.48 -10.80
C ALA A 53 -8.70 -2.19 -9.29
N ARG A 54 -8.47 -0.93 -8.91
CA ARG A 54 -8.20 -0.52 -7.52
C ARG A 54 -9.17 0.58 -7.13
N THR A 55 -9.75 0.43 -5.94
CA THR A 55 -10.59 1.44 -5.29
C THR A 55 -9.95 1.80 -3.96
N PHE A 56 -9.88 3.09 -3.65
CA PHE A 56 -9.24 3.61 -2.44
C PHE A 56 -10.16 4.60 -1.73
N GLY A 57 -10.05 4.67 -0.40
CA GLY A 57 -10.82 5.58 0.43
C GLY A 57 -10.73 5.22 1.91
N ASP A 58 -11.47 5.96 2.73
CA ASP A 58 -11.56 5.72 4.16
C ASP A 58 -12.55 4.59 4.46
N LEU A 59 -12.08 3.53 5.12
CA LEU A 59 -12.92 2.40 5.54
C LEU A 59 -13.80 2.71 6.77
N SER A 60 -13.54 3.82 7.46
CA SER A 60 -14.38 4.30 8.57
C SER A 60 -15.54 5.17 8.10
N ASP A 61 -15.44 5.72 6.89
CA ASP A 61 -16.53 6.43 6.23
C ASP A 61 -17.39 5.43 5.43
N SER A 62 -18.64 5.23 5.85
CA SER A 62 -19.59 4.36 5.15
C SER A 62 -19.97 4.88 3.77
N ASP A 63 -19.80 6.18 3.52
CA ASP A 63 -20.11 6.79 2.23
C ASP A 63 -18.99 6.70 1.21
N SER A 64 -17.79 6.30 1.64
CA SER A 64 -16.64 6.15 0.75
C SER A 64 -16.87 5.04 -0.29
N ALA A 65 -16.28 5.23 -1.47
CA ALA A 65 -16.41 4.27 -2.58
C ALA A 65 -15.92 2.87 -2.19
N VAL A 66 -14.84 2.77 -1.41
CA VAL A 66 -14.28 1.50 -0.96
C VAL A 66 -15.17 0.82 0.08
N SER A 67 -15.78 1.57 1.02
CA SER A 67 -16.70 1.01 2.01
C SER A 67 -17.95 0.46 1.36
N LYS A 68 -18.55 1.23 0.43
CA LYS A 68 -19.71 0.79 -0.35
C LYS A 68 -19.41 -0.46 -1.19
N LEU A 69 -18.24 -0.50 -1.84
CA LEU A 69 -17.81 -1.64 -2.63
C LEU A 69 -17.58 -2.88 -1.76
N LYS A 70 -16.87 -2.74 -0.64
CA LYS A 70 -16.60 -3.85 0.28
C LYS A 70 -17.89 -4.41 0.91
N ALA A 71 -18.90 -3.58 1.10
CA ALA A 71 -20.22 -4.01 1.58
C ALA A 71 -21.05 -4.72 0.50
N SER A 72 -20.82 -4.43 -0.80
CA SER A 72 -21.64 -4.96 -1.90
C SER A 72 -21.10 -6.23 -2.53
N VAL A 73 -19.81 -6.54 -2.36
CA VAL A 73 -19.18 -7.74 -2.93
C VAL A 73 -18.35 -8.50 -1.91
N GLN A 74 -18.20 -9.81 -2.10
CA GLN A 74 -17.32 -10.60 -1.26
C GLN A 74 -15.84 -10.25 -1.53
N THR A 75 -15.12 -9.95 -0.46
CA THR A 75 -13.68 -9.70 -0.48
C THR A 75 -12.92 -10.74 0.33
N THR A 76 -11.68 -11.02 -0.07
CA THR A 76 -10.75 -11.93 0.60
C THR A 76 -9.43 -11.24 0.87
N ASP A 77 -8.81 -11.56 2.01
CA ASP A 77 -7.46 -11.14 2.36
C ASP A 77 -6.44 -12.04 1.64
N TRP A 78 -5.30 -11.49 1.25
CA TRP A 78 -4.17 -12.29 0.77
C TRP A 78 -3.47 -12.97 1.96
N HIS A 79 -3.32 -14.30 1.93
CA HIS A 79 -2.81 -15.11 3.04
C HIS A 79 -3.48 -14.84 4.41
N PRO A 80 -4.79 -15.12 4.56
CA PRO A 80 -5.49 -14.94 5.84
C PRO A 80 -4.87 -15.76 6.99
N GLU A 81 -4.20 -16.87 6.69
CA GLU A 81 -3.51 -17.75 7.64
C GLU A 81 -2.39 -17.05 8.44
N TYR A 82 -1.83 -15.95 7.93
CA TYR A 82 -0.79 -15.20 8.65
C TYR A 82 -1.35 -14.22 9.69
N GLY A 83 -2.67 -14.00 9.74
CA GLY A 83 -3.30 -13.19 10.78
C GLY A 83 -2.91 -11.70 10.78
N THR A 84 -2.40 -11.17 9.67
CA THR A 84 -1.85 -9.80 9.56
C THR A 84 -2.92 -8.71 9.48
N LYS A 85 -4.18 -9.08 9.24
CA LYS A 85 -5.34 -8.18 9.13
C LYS A 85 -5.08 -7.00 8.17
N PRO A 86 -4.78 -7.28 6.88
CA PRO A 86 -4.39 -6.25 5.93
C PRO A 86 -5.53 -5.24 5.68
N ARG A 87 -5.15 -4.02 5.29
CA ARG A 87 -6.11 -2.97 4.89
C ARG A 87 -6.46 -2.98 3.40
N THR A 88 -5.67 -3.69 2.60
CA THR A 88 -5.96 -3.94 1.19
C THR A 88 -6.53 -5.34 1.06
N THR A 89 -7.76 -5.45 0.55
CA THR A 89 -8.48 -6.71 0.33
C THR A 89 -8.82 -6.87 -1.15
N PHE A 90 -8.96 -8.11 -1.61
CA PHE A 90 -9.17 -8.42 -3.03
C PHE A 90 -10.60 -8.89 -3.27
N ILE A 91 -11.20 -8.50 -4.38
CA ILE A 91 -12.51 -9.00 -4.80
C ILE A 91 -12.31 -10.37 -5.44
N ALA A 92 -12.92 -11.40 -4.83
CA ALA A 92 -12.99 -12.79 -5.32
C ALA A 92 -11.82 -13.23 -6.21
N PRO A 93 -10.59 -13.24 -5.69
CA PRO A 93 -9.42 -13.64 -6.47
C PRO A 93 -9.51 -15.12 -6.83
N ASP A 94 -9.26 -15.43 -8.10
CA ASP A 94 -9.01 -16.80 -8.53
C ASP A 94 -7.80 -17.36 -7.77
N LYS A 95 -7.95 -18.55 -7.18
CA LYS A 95 -6.86 -19.22 -6.44
C LYS A 95 -5.63 -19.42 -7.31
N GLU A 96 -5.82 -19.65 -8.62
CA GLU A 96 -4.73 -19.78 -9.59
C GLU A 96 -3.96 -18.47 -9.75
N VAL A 97 -4.66 -17.33 -9.71
CA VAL A 97 -4.02 -16.00 -9.78
C VAL A 97 -3.15 -15.74 -8.55
N PHE A 98 -3.64 -16.12 -7.36
CA PHE A 98 -2.86 -15.98 -6.13
C PHE A 98 -1.63 -16.89 -6.13
N SER A 99 -1.82 -18.16 -6.49
CA SER A 99 -0.72 -19.13 -6.67
C SER A 99 0.34 -18.63 -7.65
N SER A 100 -0.09 -18.05 -8.78
CA SER A 100 0.84 -17.48 -9.77
C SER A 100 1.59 -16.26 -9.24
N ALA A 101 0.98 -15.42 -8.40
CA ALA A 101 1.65 -14.23 -7.89
C ALA A 101 2.61 -14.51 -6.72
N ASP A 102 2.38 -15.61 -6.00
CA ASP A 102 3.30 -16.11 -4.96
C ASP A 102 4.57 -16.76 -5.58
N SER A 103 4.59 -16.94 -6.89
CA SER A 103 5.79 -17.40 -7.60
C SER A 103 6.93 -16.38 -7.49
N PRO A 104 8.21 -16.82 -7.59
CA PRO A 104 9.35 -15.92 -7.56
C PRO A 104 9.20 -14.78 -8.59
N ILE A 105 9.27 -13.53 -8.12
CA ILE A 105 9.16 -12.31 -8.94
C ILE A 105 10.23 -12.25 -10.04
N ASN A 106 11.34 -12.97 -9.88
CA ASN A 106 12.39 -13.12 -10.88
C ASN A 106 12.62 -14.61 -11.12
N LYS A 107 12.08 -15.16 -12.22
CA LYS A 107 12.66 -16.33 -12.88
C LYS A 107 13.74 -15.87 -13.85
#